data_AF-A0A0F2N983-F1
#
_entry.id   AF-A0A0F2N983-F1
#
_cell.length_a   1.000
_cell.length_b   1.000
_cell.length_c   1.000
_cell.angle_alpha   90.00
_cell.angle_beta   90.00
_cell.angle_gamma   90.00
#
_symmetry.space_group_name_H-M   'P 1'
#
loop_
_entity.id
_entity.type
_entity.pdbx_description
1 polymer ?
#
loop_
_entity_poly.entity_id
_entity_poly.type
_entity_poly.pdbx_seq_one_letter_code
_entity_poly.pdbx_strand_id
1 'polypeptide(L)'
;MDEKMALKSILAKRLITTVFQPVIHIATERVVGYEALSRGPDGPLQYPYKFLTVAARYGYSLEIEQLCLKRAKELISTMPAELKVFVNLSPTRWKKN
;
A
#
# COMPACT_ATOMS: atom_id res chain seq x y z
N MET A 1 8.93 7.57 20.22
CA MET A 1 9.05 8.43 19.01
C MET A 1 7.64 8.90 18.68
N ASP A 2 7.43 10.20 18.50
CA ASP A 2 6.11 10.74 18.14
C ASP A 2 5.63 10.10 16.82
N GLU A 3 4.47 9.43 16.86
CA GLU A 3 3.87 8.74 15.70
C GLU A 3 3.70 9.70 14.51
N LYS A 4 3.40 10.98 14.78
CA LYS A 4 3.29 12.02 13.75
C LYS A 4 4.64 12.28 13.08
N MET A 5 5.72 12.37 13.86
CA MET A 5 7.07 12.56 13.32
C MET A 5 7.55 11.34 12.51
N ALA A 6 7.23 10.13 12.98
CA ALA A 6 7.49 8.90 12.23
C ALA A 6 6.73 8.89 10.90
N LEU A 7 5.44 9.25 10.89
CA LEU A 7 4.66 9.37 9.66
C LEU A 7 5.23 10.43 8.71
N LYS A 8 5.59 11.61 9.21
CA LYS A 8 6.23 12.66 8.39
C LYS A 8 7.54 12.17 7.77
N SER A 9 8.33 11.38 8.50
CA SER A 9 9.54 10.74 7.97
C SER A 9 9.21 9.76 6.84
N ILE A 10 8.17 8.94 6.99
CA ILE A 10 7.71 8.01 5.94
C ILE A 10 7.34 8.79 4.67
N LEU A 11 6.58 9.87 4.80
CA LEU A 11 6.17 10.71 3.67
C LEU A 11 7.38 11.39 3.01
N ALA A 12 8.22 12.07 3.80
CA ALA A 12 9.36 12.84 3.30
C ALA A 12 10.41 11.96 2.61
N LYS A 13 10.67 10.77 3.16
CA LYS A 13 11.68 9.83 2.66
C LYS A 13 11.10 8.71 1.78
N ARG A 14 9.79 8.75 1.51
CA ARG A 14 9.05 7.75 0.71
C ARG A 14 9.25 6.30 1.20
N LEU A 15 9.24 6.08 2.51
CA LEU A 15 9.58 4.79 3.16
C LEU A 15 8.45 3.75 3.12
N ILE A 16 7.66 3.75 2.06
CA ILE A 16 6.68 2.70 1.80
C ILE A 16 7.28 1.69 0.81
N THR A 17 7.22 0.42 1.16
CA THR A 17 7.51 -0.70 0.28
C THR A 17 6.22 -1.41 -0.10
N THR A 18 6.22 -2.08 -1.25
CA THR A 18 5.11 -2.91 -1.70
C THR A 18 5.57 -4.36 -1.67
N VAL A 19 4.78 -5.23 -1.04
CA VAL A 19 4.95 -6.69 -1.07
C VAL A 19 3.76 -7.32 -1.78
N PHE A 20 3.95 -8.52 -2.31
CA PHE A 20 2.93 -9.21 -3.09
C PHE A 20 2.47 -10.48 -2.38
N GLN A 21 1.16 -10.62 -2.18
CA GLN A 21 0.55 -11.84 -1.65
C GLN A 21 -0.13 -12.60 -2.79
N PRO A 22 0.20 -13.88 -3.03
CA PRO A 22 -0.47 -14.67 -4.06
C PRO A 22 -1.96 -14.84 -3.78
N VAL A 23 -2.78 -14.70 -4.84
CA VAL A 23 -4.19 -15.08 -4.84
C VAL A 23 -4.30 -16.44 -5.52
N ILE A 24 -4.83 -17.44 -4.80
CA ILE A 24 -4.87 -18.83 -5.25
C ILE A 24 -6.29 -19.24 -5.64
N HIS A 25 -6.42 -19.88 -6.80
CA HIS A 25 -7.65 -20.59 -7.15
C HIS A 25 -7.69 -21.95 -6.45
N ILE A 26 -8.54 -22.08 -5.44
CA ILE A 26 -8.54 -23.22 -4.50
C ILE A 26 -8.61 -24.58 -5.22
N ALA A 27 -9.50 -24.74 -6.20
CA ALA A 27 -9.69 -26.05 -6.84
C ALA A 27 -8.54 -26.49 -7.75
N THR A 28 -7.70 -25.56 -8.23
CA THR A 28 -6.57 -25.88 -9.12
C THR A 28 -5.23 -25.64 -8.47
N GLU A 29 -5.21 -25.04 -7.27
CA GLU A 29 -4.02 -24.59 -6.54
C GLU A 29 -3.10 -23.65 -7.34
N ARG A 30 -3.62 -23.06 -8.43
CA ARG A 30 -2.85 -22.15 -9.28
C ARG A 30 -2.98 -20.72 -8.78
N VAL A 31 -1.88 -19.98 -8.89
CA VAL A 31 -1.87 -18.52 -8.70
C VAL A 31 -2.67 -17.88 -9.84
N VAL A 32 -3.65 -17.05 -9.49
CA VAL A 32 -4.48 -16.29 -10.45
C VAL A 32 -4.20 -14.79 -10.47
N GLY A 33 -3.35 -14.34 -9.56
CA GLY A 33 -2.92 -12.95 -9.44
C GLY A 33 -2.22 -12.71 -8.11
N TYR A 34 -1.93 -11.44 -7.83
CA TYR A 34 -1.28 -11.02 -6.60
C TYR A 34 -1.96 -9.80 -6.02
N GLU A 35 -2.05 -9.71 -4.70
CA GLU A 35 -2.42 -8.50 -4.01
C GLU A 35 -1.17 -7.69 -3.65
N ALA A 36 -1.14 -6.43 -4.07
CA ALA A 36 -0.09 -5.48 -3.71
C ALA A 36 -0.41 -4.85 -2.34
N LEU A 37 0.38 -5.19 -1.34
CA LEU A 37 0.22 -4.76 0.03
C LEU A 37 1.33 -3.79 0.45
N SER A 38 0.95 -2.67 1.04
CA SER A 38 1.91 -1.68 1.52
C SER A 38 2.52 -2.07 2.87
N ARG A 39 3.80 -1.75 3.06
CA ARG A 39 4.54 -1.85 4.32
C ARG A 39 5.27 -0.54 4.57
N GLY A 40 5.24 -0.06 5.81
CA GLY A 40 6.12 1.00 6.25
C GLY A 40 7.51 0.47 6.62
N PRO A 41 8.42 1.33 7.09
CA PRO A 41 9.72 0.91 7.58
C PRO A 41 9.57 0.05 8.83
N ASP A 42 10.60 -0.74 9.13
CA ASP A 42 10.64 -1.55 10.35
C ASP A 42 10.37 -0.70 11.60
N GLY A 43 9.59 -1.26 12.51
CA GLY A 43 9.17 -0.61 13.75
C GLY A 43 7.66 -0.33 13.84
N PRO A 44 7.26 0.69 14.62
CA PRO A 44 5.85 0.86 15.00
C PRO A 44 4.90 1.10 13.84
N LEU A 45 5.38 1.59 12.69
CA LEU A 45 4.55 1.90 11.51
C LEU A 45 4.78 0.93 10.35
N GLN A 46 5.31 -0.27 10.61
CA GLN A 46 5.59 -1.27 9.55
C GLN A 46 4.32 -1.75 8.84
N TYR A 47 3.22 -1.93 9.58
CA TYR A 47 1.98 -2.48 9.03
C TYR A 47 1.03 -1.38 8.56
N PRO A 48 0.27 -1.62 7.47
CA PRO A 48 -0.55 -0.59 6.83
C PRO A 48 -1.60 0.01 7.75
N TYR A 49 -2.31 -0.83 8.51
CA TYR A 49 -3.31 -0.34 9.45
C TYR A 49 -2.74 0.70 10.43
N LYS A 50 -1.47 0.56 10.86
CA LYS A 50 -0.84 1.48 11.81
C LYS A 50 -0.57 2.85 11.18
N PHE A 51 0.14 2.91 10.05
CA PHE A 51 0.43 4.20 9.42
C PHE A 51 -0.81 4.87 8.82
N LEU A 52 -1.80 4.08 8.38
CA LEU A 52 -3.08 4.61 7.89
C LEU A 52 -3.90 5.21 9.04
N THR A 53 -3.96 4.55 10.20
CA THR A 53 -4.62 5.10 11.39
C THR A 53 -3.95 6.40 11.86
N VAL A 54 -2.62 6.43 11.90
CA VAL A 54 -1.88 7.65 12.28
C VAL A 54 -2.10 8.76 11.25
N ALA A 55 -2.10 8.44 9.95
CA ALA A 55 -2.40 9.40 8.90
C ALA A 55 -3.81 9.97 9.02
N ALA A 56 -4.81 9.14 9.28
CA ALA A 56 -6.18 9.59 9.53
C ALA A 56 -6.27 10.52 10.74
N ARG A 57 -5.61 10.17 11.85
CA ARG A 57 -5.59 10.98 13.07
C ARG A 57 -4.99 12.37 12.86
N TYR A 58 -3.97 12.49 12.01
CA TYR A 58 -3.22 13.74 11.81
C TYR A 58 -3.51 14.44 10.47
N GLY A 59 -4.49 13.98 9.70
CA GLY A 59 -4.92 14.64 8.45
C GLY A 59 -4.01 14.40 7.24
N TYR A 60 -3.30 13.27 7.19
CA TYR A 60 -2.39 12.90 6.09
C TYR A 60 -2.87 11.68 5.27
N SER A 61 -4.15 11.32 5.36
CA SER A 61 -4.70 10.12 4.71
C SER A 61 -4.48 10.12 3.19
N LEU A 62 -4.67 11.28 2.55
CA LEU A 62 -4.54 11.37 1.10
C LEU A 62 -3.09 11.16 0.66
N GLU A 63 -2.15 11.81 1.34
CA GLU A 63 -0.73 11.78 1.03
C GLU A 63 -0.15 10.39 1.23
N ILE A 64 -0.51 9.71 2.33
CA ILE A 64 -0.03 8.36 2.58
C ILE A 64 -0.61 7.36 1.57
N GLU A 65 -1.88 7.51 1.17
CA GLU A 65 -2.51 6.62 0.20
C GLU A 65 -2.00 6.89 -1.23
N GLN A 66 -1.67 8.14 -1.57
CA GLN A 66 -0.96 8.48 -2.82
C GLN A 66 0.43 7.88 -2.86
N LEU A 67 1.17 7.93 -1.75
CA LEU A 67 2.49 7.30 -1.65
C LEU A 67 2.38 5.78 -1.84
N CYS A 68 1.42 5.12 -1.18
CA CYS A 68 1.18 3.68 -1.33
C CYS A 68 0.93 3.30 -2.79
N LEU A 69 0.00 4.00 -3.48
CA LEU A 69 -0.29 3.76 -4.89
C LEU A 69 0.90 4.02 -5.80
N LYS A 70 1.66 5.09 -5.56
CA LYS A 70 2.82 5.43 -6.37
C LYS A 70 3.88 4.32 -6.27
N ARG A 71 4.15 3.83 -5.06
CA ARG A 71 5.10 2.73 -4.82
C ARG A 71 4.62 1.42 -5.44
N ALA A 72 3.33 1.09 -5.32
CA ALA A 72 2.77 -0.09 -5.95
C ALA A 72 2.88 0.00 -7.48
N LYS A 73 2.49 1.13 -8.07
CA LYS A 73 2.58 1.36 -9.53
C LYS A 73 4.01 1.24 -10.05
N GLU A 74 4.99 1.81 -9.34
CA GLU A 74 6.41 1.71 -9.72
C GLU A 74 6.89 0.26 -9.83
N LEU A 75 6.43 -0.64 -8.95
CA LEU A 75 6.78 -2.07 -9.03
C LEU A 75 5.93 -2.82 -10.06
N ILE A 76 4.64 -2.53 -10.14
CA ILE A 76 3.73 -3.19 -11.11
C ILE A 76 4.18 -2.89 -12.55
N SER A 77 4.67 -1.68 -12.83
CA SER A 77 5.19 -1.31 -14.15
C SER A 77 6.42 -2.09 -14.59
N THR A 78 7.10 -2.82 -13.70
CA THR A 78 8.23 -3.70 -14.05
C THR A 78 7.81 -5.17 -14.17
N MET A 79 6.53 -5.49 -13.99
CA MET A 79 6.01 -6.86 -14.06
C MET A 79 5.45 -7.20 -15.46
N PRO A 80 5.35 -8.49 -15.83
CA PRO A 80 4.66 -8.91 -17.04
C PRO A 80 3.22 -8.39 -17.08
N ALA A 81 2.79 -7.90 -18.24
CA ALA A 81 1.50 -7.23 -18.42
C ALA A 81 0.30 -8.18 -18.23
N GLU A 82 0.52 -9.50 -18.33
CA GLU A 82 -0.51 -10.51 -18.16
C GLU A 82 -0.81 -10.83 -16.69
N LEU A 83 0.05 -10.37 -15.76
CA LEU A 83 -0.17 -10.57 -14.33
C LEU A 83 -1.29 -9.67 -13.81
N LYS A 84 -2.30 -10.31 -13.21
CA LYS A 84 -3.35 -9.59 -12.48
C LYS A 84 -2.82 -9.16 -11.12
N VAL A 85 -2.82 -7.85 -10.88
CA VAL A 85 -2.46 -7.26 -9.59
C VAL A 85 -3.65 -6.50 -9.01
N PHE A 86 -4.00 -6.83 -7.77
CA PHE A 86 -5.05 -6.19 -7.00
C PHE A 86 -4.43 -5.14 -6.06
N VAL A 87 -5.11 -4.00 -5.91
CA VAL A 87 -4.71 -2.93 -4.99
C VAL A 87 -5.89 -2.56 -4.09
N ASN A 88 -5.59 -2.22 -2.84
CA ASN A 88 -6.59 -1.71 -1.90
C ASN A 88 -6.68 -0.18 -2.01
N LEU A 89 -7.91 0.33 -2.06
CA LEU A 89 -8.20 1.77 -2.15
C LEU A 89 -9.26 2.15 -1.12
N SER A 90 -9.14 3.34 -0.55
CA SER A 90 -10.23 3.85 0.30
C SER A 90 -11.46 4.19 -0.55
N PRO A 91 -12.69 3.93 -0.04
CA PRO A 91 -13.92 4.22 -0.79
C PRO A 91 -14.09 5.69 -1.16
N THR A 92 -13.59 6.60 -0.33
CA THR A 92 -13.64 8.06 -0.56
C THR A 92 -12.86 8.51 -1.80
N ARG A 93 -12.02 7.63 -2.35
CA ARG A 93 -11.27 7.83 -3.58
C ARG A 93 -12.02 7.41 -4.84
N TRP A 94 -13.11 6.66 -4.68
CA TRP A 94 -13.98 6.30 -5.80
C TRP A 94 -14.85 7.51 -6.17
N LYS A 95 -14.32 8.38 -7.03
CA LYS A 95 -15.16 9.36 -7.74
C LYS A 95 -15.75 8.65 -8.95
N LYS A 96 -17.08 8.44 -8.93
CA LYS A 96 -17.84 8.24 -10.18
C LYS A 96 -17.62 9.51 -11.01
N ASN A 97 -16.86 9.39 -12.09
CA ASN A 97 -17.03 10.30 -13.21
C ASN A 97 -18.41 10.07 -13.82
#